data_AF-A0A2B6RCP5-F1
#
_entry.id   AF-A0A2B6RCP5-F1
#
_cell.length_a   1.000
_cell.length_b   1.000
_cell.length_c   1.000
_cell.angle_alpha   90.00
_cell.angle_beta   90.00
_cell.angle_gamma   90.00
#
_symmetry.space_group_name_H-M   'P 1'
#
loop_
_entity.id
_entity.type
_entity.pdbx_description
1 polymer ?
#
loop_
_entity_poly.entity_id
_entity_poly.type
_entity_poly.pdbx_seq_one_letter_code
_entity_poly.pdbx_strand_id
1 'polypeptide(L)'
;VVGLDFTMAELYVSSEDEKANYPRFYRQMLEKLAKAQRVLARRVKGSERWNKQRIRVAKLHEKVANQRKNFLHHKSKELAANFDVVAIEDLHMKGMSRAFRFGKSVADNGWGMFTTFLAYKLQEQGKQFVKIDKW
;
A
#
# COMPACT_ATOMS: atom_id res chain seq x y z
N VAL A 1 11.94 20.23 6.51
CA VAL A 1 12.42 18.83 6.50
C VAL A 1 11.45 18.01 7.33
N VAL A 2 11.07 16.80 6.92
CA VAL A 2 10.20 15.91 7.72
C VAL A 2 10.76 14.49 7.76
N GLY A 3 10.71 13.86 8.94
CA GLY A 3 11.00 12.43 9.12
C GLY A 3 9.71 11.61 9.06
N LEU A 4 9.73 10.43 8.44
CA LEU A 4 8.59 9.50 8.41
C LEU A 4 8.97 8.15 9.02
N ASP A 5 8.29 7.79 10.10
CA ASP A 5 8.40 6.48 10.72
C ASP A 5 7.28 5.57 10.24
N PHE A 6 7.64 4.39 9.74
CA PHE A 6 6.66 3.43 9.26
C PHE A 6 5.74 2.95 10.38
N THR A 7 4.44 2.90 10.09
CA THR A 7 3.48 2.20 10.95
C THR A 7 2.60 1.26 10.14
N MET A 8 2.38 0.05 10.66
CA MET A 8 1.48 -0.91 10.02
C MET A 8 0.03 -0.44 9.99
N ALA A 9 -0.38 0.34 10.99
CA ALA A 9 -1.75 0.81 11.15
C ALA A 9 -2.08 1.97 10.22
N GLU A 10 -1.18 2.95 10.08
CA GLU A 10 -1.46 4.27 9.51
C GLU A 10 -0.56 4.65 8.32
N LEU A 11 0.22 3.72 7.76
CA LEU A 11 1.32 3.94 6.77
C LEU A 11 2.57 4.58 7.39
N TYR A 12 2.44 5.77 7.97
CA TYR A 12 3.52 6.44 8.69
C TYR A 12 3.02 7.35 9.81
N VAL A 13 3.93 7.73 10.71
CA VAL A 13 3.85 8.87 11.61
C VAL A 13 4.96 9.83 11.21
N SER A 14 4.66 11.11 11.04
CA SER A 14 5.68 12.12 10.73
C SER A 14 6.33 12.65 12.01
N SER A 15 7.50 13.27 11.88
CA SER A 15 8.15 14.02 12.97
C SER A 15 7.33 15.24 13.45
N GLU A 16 6.24 15.58 12.75
CA GLU A 16 5.28 16.61 13.11
C GLU A 16 3.98 16.02 13.70
N ASP A 17 4.03 14.74 14.12
CA ASP A 17 2.90 13.97 14.68
C ASP A 17 1.70 13.76 13.71
N GLU A 18 1.87 13.99 12.41
CA GLU A 18 0.83 13.67 11.41
C GLU A 18 0.81 12.17 11.11
N LYS A 19 -0.39 11.59 11.07
CA LYS A 19 -0.62 10.18 10.71
C LYS A 19 -1.30 10.08 9.36
N ALA A 20 -0.81 9.18 8.50
CA ALA A 20 -1.36 9.06 7.15
C ALA A 20 -2.78 8.45 7.09
N ASN A 21 -3.37 7.97 8.20
CA ASN A 21 -4.75 7.46 8.28
C ASN A 21 -5.13 6.46 7.18
N TYR A 22 -4.43 5.32 7.12
CA TYR A 22 -4.63 4.36 6.04
C TYR A 22 -5.99 3.63 6.15
N PRO A 23 -6.92 3.75 5.17
CA PRO A 23 -8.28 3.22 5.31
C PRO A 23 -8.42 1.68 5.30
N ARG A 24 -7.33 0.93 5.09
CA ARG A 24 -7.30 -0.54 5.02
C ARG A 24 -8.27 -1.09 3.98
N PHE A 25 -8.16 -0.60 2.73
CA PHE A 25 -9.06 -0.94 1.62
C PHE A 25 -9.24 -2.45 1.41
N TYR A 26 -8.18 -3.25 1.57
CA TYR A 26 -8.30 -4.69 1.43
C TYR A 26 -9.20 -5.29 2.51
N ARG A 27 -9.10 -4.84 3.76
CA ARG A 27 -9.97 -5.32 4.85
C ARG A 27 -11.44 -5.02 4.60
N GLN A 28 -11.76 -3.84 4.08
CA GLN A 28 -13.14 -3.48 3.71
C GLN A 28 -13.70 -4.38 2.60
N MET A 29 -12.83 -4.89 1.73
CA MET A 29 -13.21 -5.72 0.57
C MET A 29 -13.08 -7.23 0.82
N LEU A 30 -12.51 -7.64 1.96
CA LEU A 30 -12.25 -9.05 2.29
C LEU A 30 -13.49 -9.93 2.18
N GLU A 31 -14.62 -9.49 2.74
CA GLU A 31 -15.84 -10.28 2.75
C GLU A 31 -16.38 -10.50 1.32
N LYS A 32 -16.38 -9.44 0.51
CA LYS A 32 -16.80 -9.49 -0.90
C LYS A 32 -15.88 -10.40 -1.72
N LEU A 33 -14.56 -10.30 -1.51
CA LEU A 33 -13.56 -11.15 -2.15
C LEU A 33 -13.74 -12.62 -1.73
N ALA A 34 -13.91 -12.91 -0.45
CA ALA A 34 -14.11 -14.27 0.06
C ALA A 34 -15.37 -14.91 -0.51
N LYS A 35 -16.49 -14.17 -0.57
CA LYS A 35 -17.73 -14.62 -1.21
C LYS A 35 -17.50 -14.92 -2.69
N ALA A 36 -16.85 -14.01 -3.43
CA ALA A 36 -16.58 -14.19 -4.85
C ALA A 36 -15.64 -15.38 -5.13
N GLN A 37 -14.61 -15.58 -4.31
CA GLN A 37 -13.68 -16.70 -4.39
C GLN A 37 -14.37 -18.04 -4.11
N ARG A 38 -15.25 -18.10 -3.09
CA ARG A 38 -16.03 -19.31 -2.78
C ARG A 38 -16.96 -19.70 -3.92
N VAL A 39 -17.59 -18.73 -4.58
CA VAL A 39 -18.41 -18.98 -5.78
C VAL A 39 -17.53 -19.51 -6.92
N LEU A 40 -16.35 -18.93 -7.14
CA LEU A 40 -15.42 -19.39 -8.18
C LEU A 40 -14.99 -20.84 -7.97
N ALA A 41 -14.62 -21.20 -6.74
CA ALA A 41 -14.15 -22.54 -6.37
C ALA A 41 -15.20 -23.64 -6.60
N ARG A 42 -16.50 -23.30 -6.52
CA ARG A 42 -17.60 -24.23 -6.77
C ARG A 42 -17.98 -24.37 -8.26
N ARG A 43 -17.39 -23.57 -9.15
CA ARG A 43 -17.69 -23.60 -10.58
C ARG A 43 -16.71 -24.53 -11.31
N VAL A 44 -17.21 -25.27 -12.30
CA VAL A 44 -16.39 -26.13 -13.16
C VAL A 44 -15.38 -25.27 -13.94
N LYS A 45 -14.09 -25.51 -13.71
CA LYS A 45 -12.99 -24.80 -14.37
C LYS A 45 -13.14 -24.87 -15.89
N GLY A 46 -12.92 -23.76 -16.58
CA GLY A 46 -13.05 -23.66 -18.03
C GLY A 46 -14.48 -23.42 -18.56
N SER A 47 -15.52 -23.61 -17.74
CA SER A 47 -16.89 -23.26 -18.15
C SER A 47 -17.08 -21.74 -18.30
N GLU A 48 -18.05 -21.33 -19.13
CA GLU A 48 -18.45 -19.93 -19.30
C GLU A 48 -18.78 -19.23 -17.96
N ARG A 49 -19.49 -19.94 -17.08
CA ARG A 49 -19.83 -19.42 -15.74
C ARG A 49 -18.60 -19.25 -14.85
N TRP A 50 -17.61 -20.14 -14.98
CA TRP A 50 -16.33 -20.00 -14.28
C TRP A 50 -15.52 -18.82 -14.81
N ASN A 51 -15.43 -18.64 -16.14
CA ASN A 51 -14.72 -17.51 -16.74
C ASN A 51 -15.30 -16.16 -16.30
N LYS A 52 -16.63 -16.00 -16.33
CA LYS A 52 -17.30 -14.78 -15.85
C LYS A 52 -16.98 -14.50 -14.38
N GLN A 53 -16.99 -15.53 -13.53
CA GLN A 53 -16.69 -15.38 -12.10
C GLN A 53 -15.21 -15.07 -11.85
N ARG A 54 -14.28 -15.66 -12.60
CA ARG A 54 -12.84 -15.39 -12.51
C ARG A 54 -12.55 -13.91 -12.81
N ILE A 55 -13.17 -13.36 -13.86
CA ILE A 55 -13.06 -11.94 -14.21
C ILE A 55 -13.62 -11.07 -13.08
N ARG A 56 -14.75 -11.45 -12.47
CA ARG A 56 -15.32 -10.72 -11.32
C ARG A 56 -14.35 -10.65 -10.14
N VAL A 57 -13.70 -11.77 -9.82
CA VAL A 57 -12.67 -11.82 -8.77
C VAL A 57 -11.50 -10.91 -9.12
N ALA A 58 -11.00 -10.96 -10.37
CA ALA A 58 -9.92 -10.10 -10.83
C ALA A 58 -10.27 -8.60 -10.69
N LYS A 59 -11.47 -8.19 -11.13
CA LYS A 59 -11.96 -6.80 -11.00
C LYS A 59 -12.03 -6.33 -9.53
N LEU A 60 -12.38 -7.22 -8.60
CA LEU A 60 -12.39 -6.88 -7.18
C LEU A 60 -10.98 -6.65 -6.63
N HIS A 61 -10.00 -7.48 -7.02
CA HIS A 61 -8.60 -7.30 -6.67
C HIS A 61 -8.04 -6.00 -7.27
N GLU A 62 -8.33 -5.74 -8.54
CA GLU A 62 -7.93 -4.52 -9.24
C GLU A 62 -8.50 -3.28 -8.54
N LYS A 63 -9.78 -3.29 -8.15
CA LYS A 63 -10.39 -2.18 -7.40
C LYS A 63 -9.63 -1.87 -6.12
N VAL A 64 -9.29 -2.89 -5.33
CA VAL A 64 -8.52 -2.69 -4.08
C VAL A 64 -7.13 -2.13 -4.36
N ALA A 65 -6.44 -2.67 -5.37
CA ALA A 65 -5.12 -2.20 -5.76
C ALA A 65 -5.15 -0.73 -6.22
N ASN A 66 -6.17 -0.35 -7.00
CA ASN A 66 -6.35 1.02 -7.47
C ASN A 66 -6.69 1.99 -6.33
N GLN A 67 -7.55 1.60 -5.38
CA GLN A 67 -7.85 2.42 -4.20
C GLN A 67 -6.61 2.68 -3.35
N ARG A 68 -5.81 1.63 -3.11
CA ARG A 68 -4.53 1.75 -2.42
C ARG A 68 -3.58 2.67 -3.17
N LYS A 69 -3.36 2.41 -4.46
CA LYS A 69 -2.48 3.23 -5.31
C LYS A 69 -2.89 4.70 -5.31
N ASN A 70 -4.19 4.98 -5.41
CA ASN A 70 -4.72 6.34 -5.36
C ASN A 70 -4.37 7.03 -4.04
N PHE A 71 -4.66 6.38 -2.91
CA PHE A 71 -4.31 6.90 -1.58
C PHE A 71 -2.81 7.20 -1.45
N LEU A 72 -1.94 6.25 -1.86
CA LEU A 72 -0.49 6.44 -1.77
C LEU A 72 0.01 7.57 -2.68
N HIS A 73 -0.58 7.75 -3.88
CA HIS A 73 -0.23 8.89 -4.73
C HIS A 73 -0.66 10.23 -4.13
N HIS A 74 -1.83 10.30 -3.50
CA HIS A 74 -2.27 11.52 -2.83
C HIS A 74 -1.32 11.89 -1.70
N LYS A 75 -1.04 10.96 -0.78
CA LYS A 75 -0.15 11.21 0.35
C LYS A 75 1.28 11.55 -0.05
N SER A 76 1.85 10.84 -1.04
CA SER A 76 3.20 11.18 -1.54
C SER A 76 3.24 12.52 -2.27
N LYS A 77 2.14 12.94 -2.93
CA LYS A 77 2.06 14.27 -3.57
C LYS A 77 1.97 15.38 -2.53
N GLU A 78 1.16 15.19 -1.49
CA GLU A 78 1.01 16.12 -0.36
C GLU A 78 2.37 16.39 0.31
N LEU A 79 3.11 15.34 0.66
CA LEU A 79 4.45 15.47 1.24
C LEU A 79 5.43 16.17 0.30
N ALA A 80 5.47 15.77 -0.98
CA ALA A 80 6.36 16.40 -1.95
C ALA A 80 6.02 17.88 -2.19
N ALA A 81 4.76 18.29 -2.02
CA ALA A 81 4.36 19.69 -2.12
C ALA A 81 4.82 20.50 -0.89
N ASN A 82 4.68 19.93 0.31
CA ASN A 82 4.85 20.66 1.57
C ASN A 82 6.30 20.66 2.10
N PHE A 83 7.14 19.72 1.68
CA PHE A 83 8.50 19.56 2.23
C PHE A 83 9.56 19.49 1.13
N ASP A 84 10.68 20.17 1.34
CA ASP A 84 11.84 20.13 0.43
C ASP A 84 12.79 18.95 0.68
N VAL A 85 12.72 18.38 1.89
CA VAL A 85 13.51 17.22 2.28
C VAL A 85 12.62 16.28 3.09
N VAL A 86 12.56 15.02 2.66
CA VAL A 86 11.89 13.95 3.40
C VAL A 86 12.89 12.85 3.74
N ALA A 87 12.99 12.51 5.02
CA ALA A 87 13.80 11.42 5.53
C ALA A 87 12.91 10.23 5.94
N ILE A 88 13.33 9.00 5.60
CA ILE A 88 12.67 7.77 6.05
C ILE A 88 13.70 6.81 6.65
N GLU A 89 13.26 5.94 7.57
CA GLU A 89 14.07 4.81 8.00
C GLU A 89 14.22 3.77 6.88
N ASP A 90 15.41 3.20 6.70
CA ASP A 90 15.61 2.05 5.83
C ASP A 90 15.06 0.79 6.50
N LEU A 91 13.92 0.34 6.00
CA LEU A 91 13.21 -0.80 6.54
C LEU A 91 13.42 -2.01 5.64
N HIS A 92 13.88 -3.11 6.24
CA HIS A 92 13.92 -4.43 5.61
C HIS A 92 12.49 -4.99 5.43
N MET A 93 11.72 -4.39 4.53
CA MET A 93 10.32 -4.72 4.27
C MET A 93 10.12 -6.19 3.89
N LYS A 94 11.06 -6.78 3.14
CA LYS A 94 11.06 -8.21 2.82
C LYS A 94 11.19 -9.06 4.08
N GLY A 95 12.07 -8.68 5.00
CA GLY A 95 12.23 -9.33 6.30
C GLY A 95 10.96 -9.22 7.15
N MET A 96 10.41 -8.02 7.29
CA MET A 96 9.18 -7.78 8.06
C MET A 96 7.97 -8.54 7.53
N SER A 97 7.84 -8.69 6.21
CA SER A 97 6.75 -9.45 5.59
C SER A 97 6.80 -10.96 5.88
N ARG A 98 8.01 -11.50 6.13
CA ARG A 98 8.28 -12.92 6.36
C ARG A 98 8.35 -13.28 7.84
N ALA A 99 8.95 -12.41 8.65
CA ALA A 99 9.23 -12.67 10.06
C ALA A 99 7.97 -12.62 10.93
N PHE A 100 6.88 -12.01 10.46
CA PHE A 100 5.68 -11.86 11.26
C PHE A 100 4.42 -12.37 10.56
N ARG A 101 3.44 -12.82 11.35
CA ARG A 101 2.04 -13.08 10.92
C ARG A 101 1.33 -11.83 10.34
N PHE A 102 2.07 -10.75 10.10
CA PHE A 102 1.66 -9.47 9.51
C PHE A 102 1.73 -9.43 7.99
N GLY A 103 2.10 -10.51 7.29
CA GLY A 103 2.22 -10.51 5.81
C GLY A 103 1.03 -9.86 5.09
N LYS A 104 -0.22 -10.09 5.55
CA LYS A 104 -1.42 -9.41 5.02
C LYS A 104 -1.46 -7.91 5.32
N SER A 105 -1.08 -7.48 6.54
CA SER A 105 -1.06 -6.07 6.92
C SER A 105 0.06 -5.30 6.23
N VAL A 106 1.25 -5.88 6.12
CA VAL A 106 2.41 -5.27 5.44
C VAL A 106 2.15 -5.15 3.94
N ALA A 107 1.61 -6.21 3.32
CA ALA A 107 1.22 -6.17 1.91
C ALA A 107 0.04 -5.22 1.66
N ASP A 108 -0.84 -5.01 2.64
CA ASP A 108 -1.95 -4.07 2.51
C ASP A 108 -1.53 -2.62 2.65
N ASN A 109 -0.56 -2.33 3.54
CA ASN A 109 -0.13 -0.97 3.86
C ASN A 109 0.58 -0.27 2.67
N GLY A 110 1.33 -1.02 1.86
CA GLY A 110 1.87 -0.51 0.59
C GLY A 110 3.08 0.43 0.71
N TRP A 111 3.76 0.46 1.86
CA TRP A 111 4.94 1.30 2.14
C TRP A 111 5.99 1.32 1.02
N GLY A 112 6.42 0.17 0.49
CA GLY A 112 7.42 0.14 -0.59
C GLY A 112 6.97 0.85 -1.88
N MET A 113 5.67 0.81 -2.18
CA MET A 113 5.09 1.56 -3.31
C MET A 113 5.04 3.05 -2.99
N PHE A 114 4.66 3.41 -1.77
CA PHE A 114 4.66 4.79 -1.30
C PHE A 114 6.04 5.45 -1.32
N THR A 115 7.07 4.76 -0.83
CA THR A 115 8.45 5.30 -0.85
C THR A 115 8.96 5.48 -2.27
N THR A 116 8.61 4.56 -3.18
CA THR A 116 8.88 4.73 -4.62
C THR A 116 8.18 5.99 -5.15
N PHE A 117 6.90 6.18 -4.79
CA PHE A 117 6.12 7.33 -5.26
C PHE A 117 6.64 8.66 -4.73
N LEU A 118 7.07 8.68 -3.48
CA LEU A 118 7.60 9.86 -2.83
C LEU A 118 8.97 10.23 -3.41
N ALA A 119 9.85 9.24 -3.59
CA ALA A 119 11.18 9.45 -4.16
C ALA A 119 11.12 10.11 -5.54
N TYR A 120 10.33 9.56 -6.48
CA TYR A 120 10.28 10.14 -7.82
C TYR A 120 9.65 11.55 -7.83
N LYS A 121 8.63 11.82 -7.00
CA LYS A 121 7.98 13.15 -6.95
C LYS A 121 8.84 14.24 -6.33
N LEU A 122 9.66 13.88 -5.33
CA LEU A 122 10.64 14.80 -4.77
C LEU A 122 11.71 15.09 -5.82
N GLN A 123 12.22 14.06 -6.48
CA GLN A 123 13.21 14.20 -7.56
C GLN A 123 12.70 15.10 -8.70
N GLU A 124 11.47 14.90 -9.17
CA GLU A 124 10.83 15.73 -10.21
C GLU A 124 10.74 17.21 -9.81
N GLN A 125 10.72 17.52 -8.52
CA GLN A 125 10.67 18.89 -7.99
C GLN A 125 12.05 19.42 -7.56
N GLY A 126 13.15 18.68 -7.79
CA GLY A 126 14.49 19.06 -7.33
C GLY A 126 14.70 18.97 -5.82
N LYS A 127 13.83 18.22 -5.13
CA LYS A 127 13.79 18.05 -3.67
C LYS A 127 14.49 16.77 -3.24
N GLN A 128 14.86 16.68 -1.97
CA GLN A 128 15.68 15.58 -1.46
C GLN A 128 14.84 14.48 -0.79
N PHE A 129 15.17 13.24 -1.13
CA PHE A 129 14.66 12.04 -0.47
C PHE A 129 15.82 11.28 0.17
N VAL A 130 15.79 11.15 1.50
CA VAL A 130 16.88 10.55 2.28
C VAL A 130 16.39 9.27 2.93
N LYS A 131 17.17 8.19 2.79
CA LYS A 131 16.99 6.96 3.57
C LYS A 131 18.07 6.91 4.64
N ILE A 132 17.69 6.71 5.88
CA ILE A 132 18.58 6.63 7.03
C ILE A 132 18.67 5.17 7.44
N ASP A 133 19.89 4.62 7.53
CA ASP A 133 20.10 3.25 8.00
C ASP A 133 19.58 3.07 9.44
N LYS A 134 19.04 1.89 9.71
CA LYS A 134 18.82 1.45 11.09
C LYS A 134 20.15 0.97 11.65
N TRP A 135 20.60 1.66 12.69
CA TRP A 135 21.79 1.34 13.49
C TRP A 135 21.97 -0.15 13.77
#